data_AF-A0A645EF18-F1
#
_entry.id   AF-A0A645EF18-F1
#
_cell.length_a   1.000
_cell.length_b   1.000
_cell.length_c   1.000
_cell.angle_alpha   90.00
_cell.angle_beta   90.00
_cell.angle_gamma   90.00
#
_symmetry.space_group_name_H-M   'P 1'
#
loop_
_entity.id
_entity.type
_entity.pdbx_description
1 polymer ?
#
loop_
_entity_poly.entity_id
_entity_poly.type
_entity_poly.pdbx_seq_one_letter_code
_entity_poly.pdbx_strand_id
1 'polypeptide(L)'
;MENLKNAIERLKVMECPTGQVEGKIADILEEYQVENKTGIEVIRDEASDANEAQAYVAKINGSKTLTVLATSGTDDYVAKVVDVREN
;
A
#
# COMPACT_ATOMS: atom_id res chain seq x y z
N MET A 1 -13.19 7.13 9.27
CA MET A 1 -12.06 8.07 9.08
C MET A 1 -10.87 7.74 9.99
N GLU A 2 -11.06 7.28 11.22
CA GLU A 2 -9.95 6.91 12.12
C GLU A 2 -9.25 5.61 11.69
N ASN A 3 -10.00 4.60 11.27
CA ASN A 3 -9.50 3.33 10.74
C ASN A 3 -8.50 3.52 9.59
N LEU A 4 -8.84 4.37 8.61
CA LEU A 4 -7.97 4.67 7.48
C LEU A 4 -6.67 5.34 7.93
N LYS A 5 -6.74 6.30 8.86
CA LYS A 5 -5.54 6.95 9.41
C LYS A 5 -4.65 5.94 10.14
N ASN A 6 -5.23 5.07 10.95
CA ASN A 6 -4.48 4.03 11.66
C ASN A 6 -3.84 3.02 10.69
N ALA A 7 -4.55 2.65 9.62
CA ALA A 7 -4.01 1.81 8.55
C ALA A 7 -2.84 2.51 7.82
N ILE A 8 -2.96 3.80 7.52
CA ILE A 8 -1.87 4.60 6.92
C ILE A 8 -0.63 4.58 7.81
N GLU A 9 -0.78 4.79 9.13
CA GLU A 9 0.36 4.73 10.06
C GLU A 9 0.99 3.33 10.09
N ARG A 10 0.18 2.28 10.02
CA ARG A 10 0.69 0.89 9.92
C ARG A 10 1.42 0.62 8.60
N LEU A 11 0.92 1.16 7.50
CA LEU A 11 1.52 1.02 6.17
C LEU A 11 2.89 1.69 6.10
N LYS A 12 3.09 2.85 6.74
CA LYS A 12 4.38 3.57 6.76
C LYS A 12 5.53 2.76 7.36
N VAL A 13 5.23 1.80 8.23
CA VAL A 13 6.23 0.90 8.85
C VAL A 13 6.11 -0.53 8.30
N MET A 14 5.46 -0.70 7.14
CA MET A 14 5.33 -2.00 6.49
C MET A 14 6.63 -2.40 5.79
N GLU A 15 7.03 -3.64 6.06
CA GLU A 15 8.05 -4.37 5.31
C GLU A 15 7.46 -5.74 4.96
N CYS A 16 7.71 -6.22 3.74
CA CYS A 16 7.22 -7.52 3.27
C CYS A 16 8.08 -8.03 2.11
N PRO A 17 7.97 -9.31 1.72
CA PRO A 17 8.62 -9.79 0.50
C PRO A 17 8.19 -8.98 -0.72
N THR A 18 9.12 -8.67 -1.63
CA THR A 18 8.87 -7.79 -2.79
C THR A 18 7.67 -8.22 -3.64
N GLY A 19 7.44 -9.52 -3.79
CA GLY A 19 6.28 -10.07 -4.52
C GLY A 19 4.95 -10.05 -3.77
N GLN A 20 4.88 -9.48 -2.56
CA GLN A 20 3.69 -9.50 -1.70
C GLN A 20 3.16 -8.11 -1.36
N VAL A 21 3.72 -7.04 -1.92
CA VAL A 21 3.36 -5.66 -1.56
C VAL A 21 1.85 -5.39 -1.70
N GLU A 22 1.26 -5.74 -2.84
CA GLU A 22 -0.17 -5.54 -3.12
C GLU A 22 -1.06 -6.27 -2.11
N GLY A 23 -0.80 -7.56 -1.89
CA GLY A 23 -1.54 -8.38 -0.94
C GLY A 23 -1.38 -7.87 0.49
N LYS A 24 -0.17 -7.43 0.87
CA LYS A 24 0.10 -6.94 2.22
C LYS A 24 -0.60 -5.61 2.50
N ILE A 25 -0.66 -4.72 1.52
CA ILE A 25 -1.42 -3.47 1.62
C ILE A 25 -2.90 -3.79 1.82
N ALA A 26 -3.46 -4.69 1.01
CA ALA A 26 -4.86 -5.09 1.13
C ALA A 26 -5.19 -5.70 2.50
N ASP A 27 -4.35 -6.60 2.99
CA ASP A 27 -4.53 -7.25 4.29
C ASP A 27 -4.49 -6.23 5.44
N ILE A 28 -3.60 -5.22 5.39
CA ILE A 28 -3.56 -4.16 6.42
C ILE A 28 -4.83 -3.30 6.38
N LEU A 29 -5.33 -2.95 5.20
CA LEU A 29 -6.57 -2.17 5.07
C LEU A 29 -7.77 -2.95 5.62
N GLU A 30 -7.82 -4.26 5.39
CA GLU A 30 -8.85 -5.13 5.96
C GLU A 30 -8.70 -5.30 7.48
N GLU A 31 -7.48 -5.52 7.99
CA GLU A 31 -7.18 -5.68 9.44
C GLU A 31 -7.68 -4.47 10.25
N TYR A 32 -7.52 -3.27 9.69
CA TYR A 32 -7.97 -2.03 10.32
C TYR A 32 -9.43 -1.69 10.00
N GLN A 33 -10.19 -2.60 9.38
CA GLN A 33 -11.60 -2.44 9.06
C GLN A 33 -11.87 -1.18 8.22
N VAL A 34 -10.99 -0.89 7.25
CA VAL A 34 -11.22 0.18 6.27
C VAL A 34 -12.30 -0.26 5.28
N GLU A 35 -12.22 -1.49 4.80
CA GLU A 35 -13.22 -2.18 3.99
C GLU A 35 -12.94 -3.70 4.03
N ASN A 36 -13.90 -4.52 3.62
CA ASN A 36 -13.67 -5.97 3.44
C ASN A 36 -12.78 -6.25 2.22
N LYS A 37 -12.10 -7.41 2.20
CA LYS A 37 -11.20 -7.80 1.09
C LYS A 37 -11.80 -7.66 -0.31
N THR A 38 -13.10 -7.89 -0.48
CA THR A 38 -13.77 -7.78 -1.78
C THR A 38 -13.93 -6.34 -2.28
N GLY A 39 -13.91 -5.37 -1.36
CA GLY A 39 -13.99 -3.95 -1.69
C GLY A 39 -12.63 -3.29 -1.83
N ILE A 40 -11.53 -4.02 -1.58
CA ILE A 40 -10.16 -3.51 -1.66
C ILE A 40 -9.48 -4.09 -2.91
N GLU A 41 -9.09 -3.20 -3.81
CA GLU A 41 -8.23 -3.53 -4.95
C GLU A 41 -6.90 -2.79 -4.78
N VAL A 42 -5.77 -3.48 -4.85
CA VAL A 42 -4.44 -2.84 -4.86
C VAL A 42 -3.76 -3.20 -6.16
N ILE A 43 -3.30 -2.18 -6.89
CA ILE A 43 -2.65 -2.35 -8.19
C ILE A 43 -1.34 -1.57 -8.25
N ARG A 44 -0.35 -2.14 -8.95
CA ARG A 44 0.84 -1.41 -9.39
C ARG A 44 0.47 -0.25 -10.33
N ASP A 45 1.01 0.94 -10.06
CA ASP A 45 0.82 2.15 -10.88
C ASP A 45 2.17 2.75 -11.29
N GLU A 46 2.78 2.23 -12.35
CA GLU A 46 4.12 2.65 -12.82
C GLU A 46 4.19 4.14 -13.17
N ALA A 47 3.07 4.75 -13.59
CA ALA A 47 3.01 6.16 -13.92
C ALA A 47 3.17 7.09 -12.69
N SER A 48 2.93 6.56 -11.48
CA SER A 48 3.07 7.27 -10.22
C SER A 48 4.40 6.98 -9.50
N ASP A 49 5.31 6.23 -10.13
CA ASP A 49 6.65 5.98 -9.56
C ASP A 49 7.40 7.27 -9.31
N ALA A 50 8.11 7.31 -8.19
CA ALA A 50 8.83 8.51 -7.77
C ALA A 50 10.02 8.15 -6.89
N ASN A 51 11.12 8.89 -7.04
CA ASN A 51 12.30 8.77 -6.17
C ASN A 51 12.81 7.33 -6.04
N GLU A 52 12.90 6.61 -7.15
CA GLU A 52 13.33 5.19 -7.21
C GLU A 52 12.38 4.20 -6.50
N ALA A 53 11.21 4.67 -6.04
CA ALA A 53 10.18 3.85 -5.41
C ALA A 53 9.06 3.49 -6.40
N GLN A 54 8.56 2.28 -6.23
CA GLN A 54 7.42 1.73 -6.95
C GLN A 54 6.12 2.15 -6.29
N ALA A 55 5.18 2.67 -7.08
CA ALA A 55 3.86 3.07 -6.60
C ALA A 55 2.79 1.97 -6.70
N TYR A 56 1.99 1.86 -5.64
CA TYR A 56 0.84 0.97 -5.53
C TYR A 56 -0.38 1.78 -5.15
N VAL A 57 -1.47 1.62 -5.90
CA VAL A 57 -2.72 2.34 -5.67
C VAL A 57 -3.73 1.40 -5.04
N ALA A 58 -4.21 1.77 -3.86
CA ALA A 58 -5.36 1.10 -3.25
C ALA A 58 -6.65 1.82 -3.63
N LYS A 59 -7.58 1.07 -4.22
CA LYS A 59 -8.95 1.49 -4.49
C LYS A 59 -9.89 0.83 -3.50
N ILE A 60 -10.74 1.63 -2.88
CA ILE A 60 -11.78 1.16 -1.98
C ILE A 60 -13.13 1.38 -2.67
N ASN A 61 -13.87 0.31 -2.89
CA ASN A 61 -15.14 0.30 -3.64
C ASN A 61 -15.02 1.01 -5.01
N GLY A 62 -13.90 0.79 -5.70
CA GLY A 62 -13.61 1.34 -7.03
C GLY A 62 -13.07 2.77 -7.05
N SER A 63 -13.02 3.47 -5.92
CA SER A 63 -12.46 4.82 -5.83
C SER A 63 -10.99 4.76 -5.41
N LYS A 64 -10.10 5.47 -6.12
CA LYS A 64 -8.70 5.65 -5.70
C LYS A 64 -8.67 6.36 -4.35
N THR A 65 -8.14 5.72 -3.32
CA THR A 65 -8.12 6.27 -1.96
C THR A 65 -6.71 6.47 -1.44
N LEU A 66 -5.77 5.58 -1.80
CA LEU A 66 -4.40 5.65 -1.30
C LEU A 66 -3.39 5.38 -2.41
N THR A 67 -2.25 6.05 -2.33
CA THR A 67 -1.04 5.74 -3.08
C THR A 67 0.06 5.40 -2.08
N VAL A 68 0.66 4.22 -2.22
CA VAL A 68 1.76 3.72 -1.38
C VAL A 68 3.02 3.64 -2.24
N LEU A 69 4.11 4.25 -1.81
CA LEU A 69 5.42 4.13 -2.45
C LEU A 69 6.28 3.13 -1.66
N ALA A 70 6.86 2.15 -2.35
CA ALA A 70 7.74 1.16 -1.74
C ALA A 70 9.03 0.98 -2.56
N THR A 71 10.15 0.77 -1.88
CA THR A 71 11.44 0.41 -2.50
C THR A 71 11.79 -1.04 -2.16
N SER A 72 12.42 -1.76 -3.08
CA SER A 72 13.11 -3.00 -2.73
C SER A 72 14.45 -2.66 -2.09
N GLY A 73 14.80 -3.32 -0.98
CA GLY A 73 16.10 -3.17 -0.33
C GLY A 73 17.24 -3.73 -1.18
N THR A 74 18.49 -3.48 -0.79
CA THR A 74 19.71 -3.85 -1.56
C THR A 74 19.85 -5.32 -1.93
N ASP A 75 19.18 -6.21 -1.20
CA ASP A 75 19.13 -7.66 -1.50
C ASP A 75 17.92 -8.06 -2.36
N ASP A 76 17.06 -7.12 -2.76
CA ASP A 76 15.82 -7.26 -3.55
C ASP A 76 14.74 -8.23 -2.99
N TYR A 77 14.98 -8.88 -1.85
CA TYR A 77 14.03 -9.81 -1.23
C TYR A 77 12.95 -9.14 -0.38
N VAL A 78 13.16 -7.90 0.07
CA VAL A 78 12.24 -7.18 0.96
C VAL A 78 11.89 -5.83 0.37
N ALA A 79 10.60 -5.56 0.25
CA ALA A 79 10.05 -4.24 -0.04
C ALA A 79 9.70 -3.50 1.25
N LYS A 80 10.04 -2.21 1.29
CA LYS A 80 9.77 -1.29 2.39
C LYS A 80 8.97 -0.10 1.91
N VAL A 81 7.92 0.26 2.63
CA VAL A 81 7.16 1.49 2.35
C VAL A 81 7.99 2.71 2.72
N VAL A 82 8.07 3.66 1.81
CA VAL A 82 8.78 4.94 1.98
C VAL A 82 7.84 6.13 2.07
N ASP A 83 6.63 6.03 1.52
CA ASP A 83 5.62 7.07 1.59
C ASP A 83 4.20 6.51 1.42
N VAL A 84 3.21 7.20 1.99
CA VAL A 84 1.78 6.88 1.85
C VAL A 84 0.99 8.17 1.76
N ARG A 85 0.16 8.29 0.72
CA ARG A 85 -0.65 9.48 0.43
C ARG A 85 -2.11 9.11 0.26
N GLU A 86 -3.00 9.83 0.94
CA GLU A 86 -4.44 9.81 0.69
C GLU A 86 -4.73 10.63 -0.58
N ASN A 87 -5.65 10.15 -1.43
CA ASN A 87 -6.06 10.81 -2.69
C ASN A 87 -7.47 11.42 -2.58
#